data_AF-A0A923W3Q9-F1
#
_entry.id   AF-A0A923W3Q9-F1
#
_cell.length_a   1.000
_cell.length_b   1.000
_cell.length_c   1.000
_cell.angle_alpha   90.00
_cell.angle_beta   90.00
_cell.angle_gamma   90.00
#
_symmetry.space_group_name_H-M   'P 1'
#
loop_
_entity.id
_entity.type
_entity.pdbx_description
1 polymer ?
#
loop_
_entity_poly.entity_id
_entity_poly.type
_entity_poly.pdbx_seq_one_letter_code
_entity_poly.pdbx_strand_id
1 'polypeptide(L)' 'MLVALLIFIATLILVIWQPRGLGIGWSASLGAAAALLSGVVQISDIPVVW' A
#
# COMPACT_ATOMS: atom_id res chain seq x y z
N MET A 1 14.27 1.10 -1.68
CA MET A 1 14.15 0.06 -0.64
C MET A 1 13.57 0.61 0.67
N LEU A 2 14.19 1.58 1.34
CA LEU A 2 13.67 2.12 2.61
C LEU A 2 12.25 2.70 2.51
N VAL A 3 11.96 3.52 1.50
CA VAL A 3 10.62 4.10 1.28
C VAL A 3 9.56 3.01 1.04
N ALA A 4 9.88 1.99 0.25
CA ALA A 4 8.98 0.86 0.01
C ALA A 4 8.67 0.09 1.30
N LEU A 5 9.69 -0.15 2.14
CA LEU A 5 9.52 -0.80 3.44
C LEU A 5 8.62 0.01 4.37
N LEU A 6 8.81 1.33 4.42
CA LEU A 6 7.98 2.23 5.24
C LEU A 6 6.52 2.21 4.79
N ILE A 7 6.27 2.31 3.49
CA ILE A 7 4.92 2.24 2.92
C ILE A 7 4.29 0.89 3.23
N PHE A 8 5.03 -0.20 3.06
CA PHE A 8 4.55 -1.55 3.36
C PHE A 8 4.14 -1.70 4.83
N ILE A 9 5.02 -1.34 5.77
CA ILE A 9 4.73 -1.44 7.21
C ILE A 9 3.53 -0.55 7.59
N ALA A 10 3.48 0.69 7.09
CA ALA A 10 2.36 1.59 7.37
C ALA A 10 1.02 1.04 6.84
N THR A 11 1.02 0.49 5.62
CA THR A 11 -0.17 -0.11 5.01
C THR A 11 -0.63 -1.34 5.81
N LEU A 12 0.32 -2.18 6.23
CA LEU A 12 0.05 -3.39 7.00
C LEU A 12 -0.53 -3.06 8.38
N ILE A 13 0.01 -2.03 9.05
CA ILE A 13 -0.56 -1.50 10.30
C ILE A 13 -2.01 -1.04 10.08
N LEU A 14 -2.29 -0.25 9.04
CA LEU A 14 -3.65 0.24 8.75
C LEU A 14 -4.63 -0.90 8.43
N VAL A 15 -4.18 -1.90 7.69
CA VAL A 15 -4.99 -3.06 7.29
C VAL A 15 -5.31 -3.96 8.49
N ILE A 16 -4.37 -4.17 9.40
CA ILE A 16 -4.59 -4.97 10.62
C ILE A 16 -5.39 -4.19 11.66
N TRP A 17 -5.07 -2.91 11.86
CA TRP A 17 -5.68 -2.09 12.91
C TRP A 17 -7.08 -1.57 12.55
N GLN A 18 -7.47 -1.59 11.27
CA GLN A 18 -8.78 -1.18 10.75
C GLN A 18 -9.46 -0.06 11.56
N PRO A 19 -8.84 1.13 11.66
CA PRO A 19 -9.36 2.17 12.52
C PRO A 19 -10.77 2.56 12.06
N ARG A 20 -11.73 2.52 12.99
CA ARG A 20 -13.15 2.85 12.75
C ARG A 20 -13.86 1.96 11.72
N GLY A 21 -13.41 0.71 11.57
CA GLY A 21 -14.01 -0.22 10.61
C GLY A 21 -13.77 0.17 9.16
N LEU A 22 -12.72 0.97 8.88
CA LEU A 22 -12.27 1.21 7.52
C LEU A 22 -12.02 -0.14 6.84
N GLY A 23 -12.76 -0.41 5.76
CA GLY A 23 -12.64 -1.67 5.04
C GLY A 23 -11.21 -1.88 4.54
N ILE A 24 -10.76 -3.13 4.56
CA ILE A 24 -9.40 -3.55 4.15
C ILE A 24 -9.02 -2.94 2.79
N GLY A 25 -9.97 -2.93 1.85
CA GLY A 25 -9.78 -2.39 0.51
C GLY A 25 -9.42 -0.90 0.48
N TRP A 26 -9.97 -0.07 1.39
CA TRP A 26 -9.64 1.35 1.46
C TRP A 26 -8.20 1.56 1.95
N SER A 27 -7.81 0.88 3.03
CA SER A 27 -6.44 0.94 3.55
C SER A 27 -5.41 0.44 2.52
N ALA A 28 -5.72 -0.66 1.84
CA ALA A 28 -4.87 -1.22 0.79
C ALA A 28 -4.75 -0.29 -0.43
N SER A 29 -5.86 0.32 -0.86
CA SER A 29 -5.87 1.27 -1.99
C SER A 29 -5.05 2.51 -1.69
N LEU A 30 -5.11 3.01 -0.44
CA LEU A 30 -4.33 4.17 0.01
C LEU A 30 -2.83 3.87 0.02
N GLY A 31 -2.44 2.67 0.50
CA GLY A 31 -1.06 2.19 0.42
C GLY A 31 -0.55 2.04 -1.02
N ALA A 32 -1.38 1.47 -1.91
CA ALA A 32 -1.06 1.35 -3.33
C ALA A 32 -0.88 2.71 -4.01
N ALA A 33 -1.76 3.68 -3.72
CA ALA A 33 -1.62 5.04 -4.23
C ALA A 33 -0.33 5.71 -3.73
N ALA A 34 0.02 5.55 -2.45
CA ALA A 34 1.27 6.06 -1.89
C ALA A 34 2.51 5.41 -2.55
N ALA A 35 2.46 4.12 -2.85
CA ALA A 35 3.54 3.42 -3.55
C ALA A 35 3.73 3.91 -4.99
N LEU A 36 2.64 4.17 -5.72
CA LEU A 36 2.67 4.75 -7.06
C LEU A 36 3.19 6.19 -7.05
N LEU A 37 2.68 7.03 -6.14
CA LEU A 37 3.09 8.43 -6.04
C LEU A 37 4.56 8.60 -5.62
N SER A 38 5.07 7.71 -4.78
CA SER A 38 6.49 7.71 -4.39
C SER A 38 7.42 7.05 -5.43
N GLY A 39 6.86 6.52 -6.52
CA GLY A 39 7.60 5.91 -7.62
C GLY A 39 8.29 4.59 -7.28
N VAL A 40 8.04 4.01 -6.09
CA VAL A 40 8.59 2.69 -5.71
C VAL A 40 7.90 1.53 -6.41
N VAL A 41 6.71 1.77 -6.97
CA VAL A 41 5.96 0.84 -7.83
C VAL A 41 5.51 1.59 -9.08
N GLN A 42 5.61 0.94 -10.23
CA GLN A 42 5.11 1.41 -11.52
C GLN A 42 3.88 0.59 -11.92
N ILE A 43 3.05 1.15 -12.80
CA ILE A 43 1.86 0.45 -13.32
C ILE A 43 2.26 -0.84 -14.07
N SER A 44 3.43 -0.84 -14.71
CA SER A 44 4.01 -2.03 -15.35
C SER A 44 4.32 -3.17 -14.38
N ASP A 45 4.46 -2.90 -13.08
CA ASP A 45 4.78 -3.91 -12.07
C ASP A 45 3.53 -4.69 -11.65
N ILE A 46 2.33 -4.14 -11.84
CA ILE A 46 1.05 -4.75 -11.46
C ILE A 46 0.82 -6.10 -12.15
N PRO A 47 0.95 -6.23 -13.49
CA PRO A 47 0.75 -7.52 -14.16
C PRO A 47 1.85 -8.55 -13.91
N VAL A 48 2.99 -8.16 -13.31
CA VAL A 48 4.08 -9.10 -12.97
C VAL A 48 3.72 -9.98 -11.77
N VAL A 49 2.84 -9.49 -10.89
CA VAL A 49 2.54 -10.11 -9.58
C VAL A 49 1.09 -10.62 -9.47
N TRP A 50 0.32 -10.55 -10.56
CA TRP A 50 -1.03 -11.09 -10.68
C TRP A 50 -1.00 -12.53 -11.21
#